data_AF-A0A3C0UQY5-F1
#
_entry.id   AF-A0A3C0UQY5-F1
#
_cell.length_a   1.000
_cell.length_b   1.000
_cell.length_c   1.000
_cell.angle_alpha   90.00
_cell.angle_beta   90.00
_cell.angle_gamma   90.00
#
_symmetry.space_group_name_H-M   'P 1'
#
loop_
_entity.id
_entity.type
_entity.pdbx_description
1 polymer ?
#
loop_
_entity_poly.entity_id
_entity_poly.type
_entity_poly.pdbx_seq_one_letter_code
_entity_poly.pdbx_strand_id
1 'polypeptide(L)'
;MESKEKVQEKAASPKPKKSAFREWVDSVVFAVVAATFIRWLFFTPFTIPSSSMEKTLLVGDFLFVSNLHYGARTPVTPLQIPLTHQTIWGTSIPSFSTLIQLPMYRLPGFTHIKRNDVVVFNYPGDADEPFEDVSIGNGGYKDFPVDLRNNFIKRCVAVSGDVLEIKNAEVYINGVKAPVPPHAELYYRMESSDVLDDRFFDKENIQDYSALPPDSARTGVQRYQIRTTPEIVETLKKY
;
A
#
# COMPACT_ATOMS: atom_id res chain seq x y z
N MET A 1 -47.00 -48.94 -51.37
CA MET A 1 -46.96 -48.59 -49.94
C MET A 1 -46.03 -49.60 -49.29
N GLU A 2 -44.86 -49.30 -48.76
CA GLU A 2 -44.27 -48.06 -48.29
C GLU A 2 -42.75 -48.08 -48.53
N SER A 3 -42.24 -46.93 -48.97
CA SER A 3 -40.83 -46.62 -49.06
C SER A 3 -40.26 -46.42 -47.65
N LYS A 4 -39.41 -47.33 -47.15
CA LYS A 4 -38.66 -47.08 -45.91
C LYS A 4 -37.42 -46.25 -46.23
N GLU A 5 -37.56 -44.95 -46.03
CA GLU A 5 -36.48 -43.98 -45.97
C GLU A 5 -35.57 -44.30 -44.78
N LYS A 6 -34.35 -44.74 -45.06
CA LYS A 6 -33.30 -44.89 -44.03
C LYS A 6 -32.80 -43.49 -43.68
N VAL A 7 -33.29 -42.96 -42.56
CA VAL A 7 -32.68 -41.80 -41.90
C VAL A 7 -31.28 -42.20 -41.45
N GLN A 8 -30.28 -41.68 -42.13
CA GLN A 8 -28.87 -41.90 -41.84
C GLN A 8 -28.48 -41.00 -40.67
N GLU A 9 -28.44 -41.56 -39.47
CA GLU A 9 -27.95 -40.89 -38.26
C GLU A 9 -26.47 -40.53 -38.45
N LYS A 10 -26.18 -39.24 -38.64
CA LYS A 10 -24.81 -38.70 -38.67
C LYS A 10 -24.18 -38.90 -37.30
N ALA A 11 -23.43 -39.99 -37.13
CA ALA A 11 -22.57 -40.20 -35.97
C ALA A 11 -21.64 -38.99 -35.80
N ALA A 12 -21.79 -38.28 -34.68
CA ALA A 12 -20.91 -37.19 -34.30
C ALA A 12 -19.47 -37.72 -34.22
N SER A 13 -18.56 -37.12 -34.99
CA SER A 13 -17.16 -37.50 -35.01
C SER A 13 -16.55 -37.40 -33.60
N PRO A 14 -15.72 -38.37 -33.19
CA PRO A 14 -15.09 -38.34 -31.86
C PRO A 14 -14.17 -37.11 -31.79
N LYS A 15 -14.44 -36.21 -30.84
CA LYS A 15 -13.60 -35.03 -30.60
C LYS A 15 -12.16 -35.51 -30.34
N PRO A 16 -11.14 -34.96 -31.03
CA PRO A 16 -9.76 -35.39 -30.84
C PRO A 16 -9.35 -35.19 -29.37
N LYS A 17 -8.72 -36.21 -28.78
CA LYS A 17 -8.22 -36.14 -27.40
C LYS A 17 -7.19 -35.00 -27.33
N LYS A 18 -7.35 -34.09 -26.37
CA LYS A 18 -6.40 -33.00 -26.17
C LYS A 18 -5.05 -33.60 -25.76
N SER A 19 -3.95 -32.99 -26.21
CA SER A 19 -2.61 -33.37 -25.77
C SER A 19 -2.47 -33.14 -24.27
N ALA A 20 -1.80 -34.04 -23.55
CA ALA A 20 -1.54 -33.89 -22.11
C ALA A 20 -0.87 -32.55 -21.77
N PHE A 21 0.00 -32.05 -22.66
CA PHE A 21 0.60 -30.72 -22.52
C PHE A 21 -0.45 -29.61 -22.58
N ARG A 22 -1.42 -29.70 -23.49
CA ARG A 22 -2.51 -28.74 -23.61
C ARG A 22 -3.43 -28.79 -22.39
N GLU A 23 -3.71 -29.97 -21.85
CA GLU A 23 -4.51 -30.09 -20.62
C GLU A 23 -3.80 -29.48 -19.41
N TRP A 24 -2.48 -29.64 -19.32
CA TRP A 24 -1.66 -28.98 -18.31
C TRP A 24 -1.69 -27.45 -18.47
N VAL A 25 -1.50 -26.92 -19.69
CA VAL A 25 -1.59 -25.47 -19.96
C VAL A 25 -3.00 -24.94 -19.67
N ASP A 26 -4.05 -25.62 -20.13
CA ASP A 26 -5.45 -25.25 -19.87
C ASP A 26 -5.69 -25.13 -18.34
N SER A 27 -5.14 -26.04 -17.55
CA SER A 27 -5.25 -26.04 -16.08
C SER A 27 -4.52 -24.86 -15.43
N VAL A 28 -3.31 -24.54 -15.91
CA VAL A 28 -2.53 -23.39 -15.42
C VAL A 28 -3.24 -22.08 -15.76
N VAL A 29 -3.73 -21.92 -16.99
CA VAL A 29 -4.49 -20.73 -17.40
C VAL A 29 -5.73 -20.57 -16.53
N PHE A 30 -6.49 -21.64 -16.30
CA PHE A 30 -7.65 -21.62 -15.41
C PHE A 30 -7.27 -21.19 -13.98
N ALA A 31 -6.19 -21.73 -13.43
CA ALA A 31 -5.71 -21.38 -12.10
C ALA A 31 -5.31 -19.90 -12.00
N VAL A 32 -4.62 -19.36 -13.00
CA VAL A 32 -4.22 -17.93 -13.05
C VAL A 32 -5.44 -17.02 -13.12
N VAL A 33 -6.43 -17.38 -13.95
CA VAL A 33 -7.68 -16.61 -14.06
C VAL A 33 -8.41 -16.63 -12.71
N ALA A 34 -8.61 -17.81 -12.12
CA ALA A 34 -9.26 -17.93 -10.81
C ALA A 34 -8.52 -17.16 -9.72
N ALA A 35 -7.18 -17.27 -9.65
CA ALA A 35 -6.36 -16.54 -8.69
C ALA A 35 -6.48 -15.02 -8.87
N THR A 36 -6.60 -14.54 -10.12
CA THR A 36 -6.81 -13.12 -10.43
C THR A 36 -8.16 -12.63 -9.90
N PHE A 37 -9.23 -13.39 -10.13
CA PHE A 37 -10.56 -13.07 -9.60
C PHE A 37 -10.58 -13.10 -8.07
N ILE A 38 -9.94 -14.10 -7.45
CA ILE A 38 -9.86 -14.20 -5.99
C ILE A 38 -9.11 -13.00 -5.40
N ARG A 39 -7.94 -12.67 -5.98
CA ARG A 39 -7.12 -11.52 -5.55
C ARG A 39 -7.89 -10.21 -5.70
N TRP A 40 -8.60 -10.05 -6.80
CA TRP A 40 -9.41 -8.88 -7.07
C TRP A 40 -10.55 -8.72 -6.04
N LEU A 41 -11.32 -9.78 -5.80
CA LEU A 41 -12.54 -9.70 -5.00
C LEU A 41 -12.30 -9.83 -3.49
N PHE A 42 -11.48 -10.79 -3.05
CA PHE A 42 -11.39 -11.21 -1.65
C PHE A 42 -10.29 -10.49 -0.88
N PHE A 43 -9.03 -10.75 -1.24
CA PHE A 43 -7.87 -10.23 -0.54
C PHE A 43 -6.66 -10.09 -1.45
N THR A 44 -5.85 -9.07 -1.18
CA THR A 44 -4.59 -8.84 -1.88
C THR A 44 -3.43 -9.02 -0.91
N PRO A 45 -2.42 -9.86 -1.25
CA PRO A 45 -1.18 -9.90 -0.49
C PRO A 45 -0.32 -8.68 -0.82
N PHE A 46 0.21 -8.03 0.22
CA PHE A 46 1.15 -6.92 0.13
C PHE A 46 2.39 -7.18 0.99
N THR A 47 3.50 -6.60 0.58
CA THR A 47 4.73 -6.49 1.39
C THR A 47 4.93 -5.04 1.76
N ILE A 48 5.49 -4.78 2.95
CA ILE A 48 5.80 -3.42 3.41
C ILE A 48 7.24 -3.06 3.03
N PRO A 49 7.47 -2.15 2.06
CA PRO A 49 8.82 -1.77 1.64
C PRO A 49 9.37 -0.59 2.43
N SER A 50 8.54 0.12 3.21
CA SER A 50 8.89 1.41 3.81
C SER A 50 8.64 1.43 5.32
N SER A 51 9.47 2.17 6.06
CA SER A 51 9.37 2.39 7.51
C SER A 51 8.27 3.36 7.96
N SER A 52 7.42 3.89 7.08
CA SER A 52 6.46 4.92 7.49
C SER A 52 5.41 4.44 8.50
N MET A 53 5.12 3.14 8.54
CA MET A 53 4.22 2.52 9.53
C MET A 53 5.01 1.75 10.60
N GLU A 54 6.32 1.98 10.70
CA GLU A 54 7.21 1.33 11.65
C GLU A 54 6.71 1.55 13.10
N LYS A 55 7.03 0.60 13.99
CA LYS A 55 6.43 0.39 15.32
C LYS A 55 5.00 -0.17 15.33
N THR A 56 4.28 -0.16 14.21
CA THR A 56 3.05 -0.98 14.03
C THR A 56 3.27 -2.10 13.01
N LEU A 57 3.86 -1.78 11.86
CA LEU A 57 4.12 -2.67 10.75
C LEU A 57 5.57 -2.48 10.31
N LEU A 58 6.37 -3.55 10.38
CA LEU A 58 7.79 -3.50 10.09
C LEU A 58 8.06 -3.68 8.60
N VAL A 59 9.22 -3.21 8.16
CA VAL A 59 9.70 -3.43 6.79
C VAL A 59 9.91 -4.93 6.58
N GLY A 60 9.33 -5.46 5.51
CA GLY A 60 9.33 -6.90 5.19
C GLY A 60 8.11 -7.67 5.67
N ASP A 61 7.20 -7.06 6.45
CA ASP A 61 5.96 -7.73 6.85
C ASP A 61 5.07 -8.03 5.64
N PHE A 62 4.45 -9.21 5.67
CA PHE A 62 3.46 -9.65 4.68
C PHE A 62 2.05 -9.46 5.23
N LEU A 63 1.20 -8.74 4.50
CA LEU A 63 -0.17 -8.43 4.91
C LEU A 63 -1.18 -8.98 3.91
N PHE A 64 -2.28 -9.51 4.45
CA PHE A 64 -3.49 -9.75 3.67
C PHE A 64 -4.45 -8.58 3.85
N VAL A 65 -4.62 -7.81 2.79
CA VAL A 65 -5.59 -6.70 2.77
C VAL A 65 -6.92 -7.24 2.27
N SER A 66 -7.98 -7.06 3.05
CA SER A 66 -9.32 -7.46 2.62
C SER A 66 -9.95 -6.39 1.74
N ASN A 67 -10.25 -6.76 0.49
CA ASN A 67 -10.95 -5.89 -0.45
C ASN A 67 -12.48 -5.93 -0.23
N LEU A 68 -13.00 -7.01 0.36
CA LEU A 68 -14.44 -7.20 0.58
C LEU A 68 -15.04 -6.26 1.62
N HIS A 69 -14.33 -6.02 2.73
CA HIS A 69 -14.88 -5.30 3.87
C HIS A 69 -15.36 -3.89 3.49
N TYR A 70 -14.57 -3.17 2.69
CA TYR A 70 -14.87 -1.80 2.25
C TYR A 70 -15.39 -1.70 0.80
N GLY A 71 -15.64 -2.84 0.15
CA GLY A 71 -16.11 -2.91 -1.23
C GLY A 71 -14.97 -2.98 -2.25
N ALA A 72 -14.88 -4.11 -2.94
CA ALA A 72 -13.90 -4.31 -4.01
C ALA A 72 -14.18 -3.37 -5.19
N ARG A 73 -13.12 -2.83 -5.80
CA ARG A 73 -13.21 -1.89 -6.93
C ARG A 73 -13.06 -2.62 -8.24
N THR A 74 -13.90 -2.35 -9.24
CA THR A 74 -13.75 -2.96 -10.57
C THR A 74 -12.45 -2.55 -11.23
N PRO A 75 -11.79 -3.45 -11.99
CA PRO A 75 -10.57 -3.10 -12.72
C PRO A 75 -10.90 -2.05 -13.78
N VAL A 76 -10.08 -1.01 -13.84
CA VAL A 76 -10.16 0.04 -14.85
C VAL A 76 -9.42 -0.42 -16.10
N THR A 77 -8.33 -1.15 -15.92
CA THR A 77 -7.44 -1.63 -16.99
C THR A 77 -7.57 -3.13 -17.19
N PRO A 78 -8.57 -3.62 -17.94
CA PRO A 78 -8.76 -5.07 -18.12
C PRO A 78 -7.66 -5.72 -18.95
N LEU A 79 -6.98 -4.96 -19.82
CA LEU A 79 -5.89 -5.44 -20.65
C LEU A 79 -4.56 -5.33 -19.89
N GLN A 80 -4.39 -6.20 -18.91
CA GLN A 80 -3.19 -6.30 -18.09
C GLN A 80 -2.77 -7.76 -17.93
N ILE A 81 -1.47 -8.00 -17.86
CA ILE A 81 -0.93 -9.32 -17.53
C ILE A 81 -1.31 -9.67 -16.07
N PRO A 82 -1.99 -10.80 -15.83
CA PRO A 82 -2.36 -11.23 -14.48
C PRO A 82 -1.18 -11.25 -13.50
N LEU A 83 -1.46 -10.91 -12.24
CA LEU A 83 -0.49 -10.99 -11.13
C LEU A 83 0.75 -10.08 -11.28
N THR A 84 0.69 -9.08 -12.15
CA THR A 84 1.71 -8.03 -12.28
C THR A 84 1.16 -6.70 -11.74
N HIS A 85 2.02 -5.70 -11.54
CA HIS A 85 1.62 -4.33 -11.22
C HIS A 85 1.91 -3.44 -12.43
N GLN A 86 2.89 -2.54 -12.40
CA GLN A 86 3.20 -1.65 -13.55
C GLN A 86 4.06 -2.29 -14.64
N THR A 87 5.02 -3.13 -14.26
CA THR A 87 5.95 -3.79 -15.18
C THR A 87 5.90 -5.30 -15.04
N ILE A 88 6.35 -6.00 -16.07
CA ILE A 88 6.52 -7.45 -16.02
C ILE A 88 7.75 -7.75 -15.17
N TRP A 89 7.60 -8.68 -14.22
CA TRP A 89 8.66 -9.13 -13.31
C TRP A 89 9.99 -9.38 -14.05
N GLY A 90 11.06 -8.70 -13.62
CA GLY A 90 12.39 -8.84 -14.20
C GLY A 90 12.63 -8.07 -15.50
N THR A 91 11.70 -7.23 -15.93
CA THR A 91 11.83 -6.40 -17.14
C THR A 91 11.35 -4.97 -16.90
N SER A 92 11.70 -4.05 -17.80
CA SER A 92 11.16 -2.67 -17.82
C SER A 92 9.96 -2.52 -18.77
N ILE A 93 9.36 -3.64 -19.21
CA ILE A 93 8.24 -3.62 -20.14
C ILE A 93 6.94 -3.36 -19.36
N PRO A 94 6.09 -2.41 -19.80
CA PRO A 94 4.78 -2.20 -19.21
C PRO A 94 3.94 -3.48 -19.22
N SER A 95 3.30 -3.78 -18.10
CA SER A 95 2.47 -4.99 -17.95
C SER A 95 1.05 -4.81 -18.51
N PHE A 96 0.69 -3.59 -18.90
CA PHE A 96 -0.66 -3.18 -19.21
C PHE A 96 -0.72 -2.40 -20.51
N SER A 97 -1.95 -2.29 -21.03
CA SER A 97 -2.24 -1.53 -22.22
C SER A 97 -3.43 -0.62 -21.99
N THR A 98 -3.30 0.63 -22.42
CA THR A 98 -4.33 1.68 -22.26
C THR A 98 -5.38 1.69 -23.37
N LEU A 99 -5.36 0.71 -24.28
CA LEU A 99 -6.32 0.63 -25.39
C LEU A 99 -7.78 0.55 -24.92
N ILE A 100 -8.04 -0.09 -23.77
CA ILE A 100 -9.36 -0.24 -23.20
C ILE A 100 -9.30 0.23 -21.74
N GLN A 101 -10.08 1.25 -21.41
CA GLN A 101 -10.25 1.73 -20.05
C GLN A 101 -11.74 1.74 -19.69
N LEU A 102 -12.07 1.13 -18.56
CA LEU A 102 -13.43 1.02 -18.05
C LEU A 102 -13.65 2.01 -16.89
N PRO A 103 -14.88 2.52 -16.70
CA PRO A 103 -15.20 3.30 -15.51
C PRO A 103 -15.02 2.47 -14.23
N MET A 104 -14.46 3.09 -13.20
CA MET A 104 -14.27 2.45 -11.90
C MET A 104 -15.56 2.48 -11.08
N TYR A 105 -16.05 1.31 -10.70
CA TYR A 105 -17.14 1.15 -9.75
C TYR A 105 -16.64 0.48 -8.47
N ARG A 106 -17.32 0.74 -7.35
CA ARG A 106 -17.06 0.07 -6.07
C ARG A 106 -18.26 -0.81 -5.72
N LEU A 107 -18.01 -2.09 -5.52
CA LEU A 107 -19.02 -3.04 -5.06
C LEU A 107 -19.44 -2.72 -3.62
N PRO A 108 -20.65 -3.09 -3.19
CA PRO A 108 -21.05 -2.90 -1.80
C PRO A 108 -20.10 -3.65 -0.86
N GLY A 109 -19.61 -2.95 0.16
CA GLY A 109 -18.81 -3.53 1.25
C GLY A 109 -19.69 -3.97 2.42
N PHE A 110 -19.13 -4.80 3.30
CA PHE A 110 -19.80 -5.22 4.53
C PHE A 110 -19.76 -4.16 5.64
N THR A 111 -18.81 -3.23 5.56
CA THR A 111 -18.60 -2.15 6.53
C THR A 111 -18.11 -0.88 5.85
N HIS A 112 -18.16 0.23 6.57
CA HIS A 112 -17.50 1.47 6.20
C HIS A 112 -16.17 1.62 6.95
N ILE A 113 -15.31 2.49 6.43
CA ILE A 113 -14.02 2.84 7.04
C ILE A 113 -14.29 3.51 8.38
N LYS A 114 -13.57 3.08 9.42
CA LYS A 114 -13.64 3.63 10.76
C LYS A 114 -12.34 4.33 11.10
N ARG A 115 -12.42 5.24 12.07
CA ARG A 115 -11.23 5.87 12.66
C ARG A 115 -10.32 4.79 13.22
N ASN A 116 -9.03 5.00 13.07
CA ASN A 116 -7.91 4.13 13.39
C ASN A 116 -7.75 2.85 12.54
N ASP A 117 -8.61 2.60 11.55
CA ASP A 117 -8.38 1.49 10.62
C ASP A 117 -7.07 1.69 9.84
N VAL A 118 -6.31 0.62 9.66
CA VAL A 118 -5.18 0.61 8.74
C VAL A 118 -5.71 0.30 7.35
N VAL A 119 -5.53 1.23 6.42
CA VAL A 119 -6.10 1.17 5.08
C VAL A 119 -5.01 1.19 4.03
N VAL A 120 -5.22 0.42 2.97
CA VAL A 120 -4.42 0.47 1.75
C VAL A 120 -5.21 1.16 0.66
N PHE A 121 -4.61 2.15 0.02
CA PHE A 121 -5.22 2.94 -1.04
C PHE A 121 -4.20 3.22 -2.13
N ASN A 122 -4.69 3.47 -3.34
CA ASN A 122 -3.83 4.00 -4.39
C ASN A 122 -3.46 5.43 -4.05
N TYR A 123 -2.17 5.72 -4.05
CA TYR A 123 -1.64 7.05 -3.84
C TYR A 123 -2.37 8.05 -4.75
N PRO A 124 -2.92 9.16 -4.20
CA PRO A 124 -3.73 10.11 -4.95
C PRO A 124 -2.92 11.10 -5.79
N GLY A 125 -1.58 11.05 -5.73
CA GLY A 125 -0.71 12.07 -6.30
C GLY A 125 -0.80 13.39 -5.55
N ASP A 126 0.20 14.25 -5.70
CA ASP A 126 0.05 15.65 -5.37
C ASP A 126 -0.50 16.41 -6.59
N ALA A 127 -1.50 17.26 -6.38
CA ALA A 127 -2.04 18.10 -7.44
C ALA A 127 -1.06 19.22 -7.82
N ASP A 128 -0.22 19.64 -6.86
CA ASP A 128 0.65 20.82 -6.93
C ASP A 128 2.12 20.46 -7.21
N GLU A 129 2.50 19.17 -7.24
CA GLU A 129 3.84 18.71 -7.62
C GLU A 129 3.84 18.20 -9.09
N PRO A 130 4.21 19.04 -10.08
CA PRO A 130 4.34 18.62 -11.48
C PRO A 130 5.56 17.74 -11.76
N PHE A 131 6.46 17.56 -10.79
CA PHE A 131 7.72 16.81 -10.90
C PHE A 131 7.77 15.69 -9.85
N GLU A 132 6.84 14.74 -9.90
CA GLU A 132 7.12 13.43 -9.33
C GLU A 132 8.18 12.76 -10.20
N ASP A 133 9.43 12.84 -9.75
CA ASP A 133 10.57 12.24 -10.41
C ASP A 133 10.32 10.75 -10.66
N VAL A 134 10.17 10.41 -11.94
CA VAL A 134 9.96 9.05 -12.44
C VAL A 134 11.09 8.12 -11.98
N SER A 135 12.27 8.67 -11.66
CA SER A 135 13.44 7.92 -11.17
C SER A 135 13.41 7.58 -9.68
N ILE A 136 12.59 8.24 -8.86
CA ILE A 136 12.44 7.95 -7.41
C ILE A 136 11.36 6.86 -7.16
N GLY A 137 10.71 6.36 -8.22
CA GLY A 137 9.76 5.24 -8.11
C GLY A 137 8.40 5.61 -7.49
N ASN A 138 8.19 6.88 -7.13
CA ASN A 138 6.87 7.38 -6.75
C ASN A 138 5.93 7.53 -7.96
N GLY A 139 6.49 7.54 -9.18
CA GLY A 139 5.82 7.20 -10.43
C GLY A 139 4.61 8.06 -10.73
N GLY A 140 4.83 9.13 -11.51
CA GLY A 140 3.84 10.10 -11.97
C GLY A 140 2.41 9.57 -11.91
N TYR A 141 1.68 9.97 -10.86
CA TYR A 141 0.30 9.54 -10.62
C TYR A 141 -0.63 9.71 -11.84
N LYS A 142 -0.30 10.67 -12.72
CA LYS A 142 -1.02 10.97 -13.96
C LYS A 142 -0.75 9.96 -15.09
N ASP A 143 0.39 9.28 -15.07
CA ASP A 143 0.81 8.35 -16.13
C ASP A 143 0.18 6.96 -15.97
N PHE A 144 -0.30 6.64 -14.76
CA PHE A 144 -0.92 5.35 -14.47
C PHE A 144 -2.43 5.48 -14.19
N PRO A 145 -3.24 4.55 -14.73
CA PRO A 145 -4.64 4.44 -14.34
C PRO A 145 -4.77 4.09 -12.85
N VAL A 146 -5.92 4.40 -12.25
CA VAL A 146 -6.12 4.37 -10.79
C VAL A 146 -5.71 3.05 -10.16
N ASP A 147 -5.99 1.93 -10.82
CA ASP A 147 -5.73 0.56 -10.36
C ASP A 147 -4.26 0.13 -10.44
N LEU A 148 -3.44 0.84 -11.23
CA LEU A 148 -2.01 0.58 -11.43
C LEU A 148 -1.08 1.58 -10.72
N ARG A 149 -1.66 2.51 -9.96
CA ARG A 149 -0.88 3.41 -9.12
C ARG A 149 -0.28 2.69 -7.94
N ASN A 150 0.79 3.27 -7.41
CA ASN A 150 1.43 2.79 -6.19
C ASN A 150 0.44 2.74 -5.02
N ASN A 151 0.56 1.68 -4.22
CA ASN A 151 -0.29 1.45 -3.07
C ASN A 151 0.39 1.98 -1.81
N PHE A 152 -0.34 2.79 -1.03
CA PHE A 152 0.12 3.33 0.23
C PHE A 152 -0.71 2.73 1.36
N ILE A 153 -0.05 2.49 2.50
CA ILE A 153 -0.67 2.01 3.72
C ILE A 153 -0.52 3.06 4.81
N LYS A 154 -1.65 3.48 5.38
CA LYS A 154 -1.71 4.49 6.45
C LYS A 154 -2.84 4.16 7.42
N ARG A 155 -2.84 4.83 8.56
CA ARG A 155 -3.95 4.80 9.51
C ARG A 155 -4.97 5.90 9.18
N CYS A 156 -6.25 5.56 9.13
CA CYS A 156 -7.34 6.50 8.94
C CYS A 156 -7.59 7.27 10.25
N VAL A 157 -7.18 8.52 10.33
CA VAL A 157 -7.34 9.34 11.56
C VAL A 157 -8.74 9.96 11.66
N ALA A 158 -9.27 10.42 10.52
CA ALA A 158 -10.57 11.08 10.41
C ALA A 158 -11.37 10.49 9.24
N VAL A 159 -12.70 10.48 9.35
CA VAL A 159 -13.61 10.01 8.30
C VAL A 159 -14.47 11.16 7.76
N SER A 160 -15.23 10.92 6.68
CA SER A 160 -16.10 11.93 6.09
C SER A 160 -17.06 12.53 7.13
N GLY A 161 -17.14 13.86 7.16
CA GLY A 161 -17.92 14.61 8.15
C GLY A 161 -17.14 15.04 9.39
N ASP A 162 -15.93 14.52 9.61
CA ASP A 162 -15.09 14.95 10.73
C ASP A 162 -14.37 16.27 10.45
N VAL A 163 -14.21 17.07 11.52
CA VAL A 163 -13.27 18.18 11.58
C VAL A 163 -12.00 17.69 12.27
N LEU A 164 -10.90 17.64 11.51
CA LEU A 164 -9.57 17.29 12.00
C LEU A 164 -8.79 18.58 12.30
N GLU A 165 -8.24 18.69 13.50
CA GLU A 165 -7.33 19.77 13.87
C GLU A 165 -6.05 19.17 14.47
N ILE A 166 -4.90 19.79 14.18
CA ILE A 166 -3.62 19.46 14.82
C ILE A 166 -3.14 20.70 15.56
N LYS A 167 -3.04 20.61 16.90
CA LYS A 167 -2.62 21.71 17.78
C LYS A 167 -1.46 21.23 18.63
N ASN A 168 -0.29 21.86 18.48
CA ASN A 168 0.94 21.48 19.21
C ASN A 168 1.27 19.99 19.09
N ALA A 169 1.22 19.44 17.87
CA ALA A 169 1.42 18.03 17.56
C ALA A 169 0.39 17.05 18.18
N GLU A 170 -0.67 17.56 18.80
CA GLU A 170 -1.79 16.76 19.28
C GLU A 170 -2.94 16.80 18.27
N VAL A 171 -3.56 15.63 18.04
CA VAL A 171 -4.68 15.48 17.11
C VAL A 171 -6.00 15.67 17.85
N TYR A 172 -6.90 16.45 17.26
CA TYR A 172 -8.27 16.66 17.72
C TYR A 172 -9.26 16.28 16.61
N ILE A 173 -10.32 15.57 16.97
CA ILE A 173 -11.41 15.16 16.08
C ILE A 173 -12.71 15.72 16.63
N ASN A 174 -13.38 16.59 15.87
CA ASN A 174 -14.60 17.26 16.28
C ASN A 174 -14.45 17.98 17.63
N GLY A 175 -13.30 18.65 17.83
CA GLY A 175 -12.95 19.37 19.06
C GLY A 175 -12.50 18.49 20.24
N VAL A 176 -12.60 17.16 20.13
CA VAL A 176 -12.17 16.22 21.18
C VAL A 176 -10.76 15.70 20.88
N LYS A 177 -9.87 15.72 21.88
CA LYS A 177 -8.51 15.17 21.74
C LYS A 177 -8.57 13.69 21.38
N ALA A 178 -7.93 13.33 20.27
CA ALA A 178 -7.83 11.96 19.80
C ALA A 178 -6.86 11.15 20.68
N PRO A 179 -7.07 9.84 20.83
CA PRO A 179 -6.13 8.99 21.54
C PRO A 179 -4.78 8.98 20.82
N VAL A 180 -3.70 9.21 21.57
CA VAL A 180 -2.34 9.09 21.06
C VAL A 180 -2.00 7.59 20.96
N PRO A 181 -1.56 7.09 19.79
CA PRO A 181 -1.11 5.71 19.66
C PRO A 181 0.04 5.39 20.62
N PRO A 182 0.12 4.16 21.19
CA PRO A 182 1.14 3.80 22.18
C PRO A 182 2.59 4.01 21.73
N HIS A 183 2.85 3.89 20.43
CA HIS A 183 4.18 4.05 19.83
C HIS A 183 4.27 5.31 18.96
N ALA A 184 3.46 6.33 19.25
CA ALA A 184 3.53 7.60 18.55
C ALA A 184 4.84 8.32 18.91
N GLU A 185 5.66 8.57 17.90
CA GLU A 185 6.88 9.34 18.04
C GLU A 185 6.68 10.77 17.55
N LEU A 186 7.25 11.72 18.27
CA LEU A 186 7.27 13.13 17.93
C LEU A 186 8.70 13.59 17.67
N TYR A 187 8.83 14.68 16.91
CA TYR A 187 10.11 15.36 16.74
C TYR A 187 10.40 16.24 17.95
N TYR A 188 11.54 15.99 18.58
CA TYR A 188 12.05 16.79 19.69
C TYR A 188 13.39 17.40 19.31
N ARG A 189 13.64 18.60 19.84
CA ARG A 189 14.98 19.19 19.86
C ARG A 189 15.60 18.89 21.21
N MET A 190 16.70 18.15 21.20
CA MET A 190 17.49 17.84 22.38
C MET A 190 18.73 18.71 22.39
N GLU A 191 19.06 19.30 23.54
CA GLU A 191 20.29 20.05 23.75
C GLU A 191 21.13 19.34 24.81
N SER A 192 22.43 19.18 24.57
CA SER A 192 23.37 18.52 25.48
C SER A 192 24.63 19.38 25.61
N SER A 193 25.25 19.40 26.79
CA SER A 193 26.59 20.00 26.98
C SER A 193 27.68 19.14 26.33
N ASP A 194 27.50 17.83 26.35
CA ASP A 194 28.46 16.86 25.83
C ASP A 194 28.06 16.35 24.44
N VAL A 195 29.06 15.93 23.67
CA VAL A 195 28.85 15.23 22.41
C VAL A 195 28.38 13.81 22.71
N LEU A 196 27.17 13.49 22.27
CA LEU A 196 26.58 12.16 22.37
C LEU A 196 27.08 11.27 21.23
N ASP A 197 27.40 10.02 21.54
CA ASP A 197 27.84 9.01 20.58
C ASP A 197 26.70 8.08 20.15
N ASP A 198 26.89 7.34 19.06
CA ASP A 198 25.88 6.40 18.52
C ASP A 198 25.41 5.38 19.56
N ARG A 199 26.30 4.98 20.48
CA ARG A 199 25.97 4.04 21.57
C ARG A 199 24.93 4.61 22.54
N PHE A 200 24.97 5.91 22.80
CA PHE A 200 23.92 6.57 23.58
C PHE A 200 22.57 6.49 22.87
N PHE A 201 22.54 6.83 21.58
CA PHE A 201 21.30 6.81 20.79
C PHE A 201 20.70 5.39 20.70
N ASP A 202 21.55 4.38 20.46
CA ASP A 202 21.14 2.96 20.44
C ASP A 202 20.62 2.50 21.80
N LYS A 203 21.32 2.83 22.90
CA LYS A 203 20.95 2.43 24.26
C LYS A 203 19.59 3.01 24.67
N GLU A 204 19.35 4.28 24.34
CA GLU A 204 18.09 4.97 24.67
C GLU A 204 17.00 4.73 23.61
N ASN A 205 17.29 3.92 22.57
CA ASN A 205 16.39 3.58 21.46
C ASN A 205 15.80 4.82 20.77
N ILE A 206 16.67 5.79 20.50
CA ILE A 206 16.36 7.05 19.81
C ILE A 206 17.20 7.18 18.54
N GLN A 207 16.67 7.85 17.52
CA GLN A 207 17.39 8.12 16.28
C GLN A 207 17.63 9.62 16.13
N ASP A 208 18.86 9.98 15.76
CA ASP A 208 19.23 11.34 15.39
C ASP A 208 18.93 11.60 13.90
N TYR A 209 18.10 12.60 13.65
CA TYR A 209 17.67 13.06 12.33
C TYR A 209 18.30 14.41 11.95
N SER A 210 19.31 14.85 12.69
CA SER A 210 20.03 16.10 12.39
C SER A 210 20.70 15.98 11.02
N ALA A 211 20.16 16.68 10.01
CA ALA A 211 20.68 16.65 8.63
C ALA A 211 22.06 17.33 8.47
N LEU A 212 22.55 17.98 9.54
CA LEU A 212 23.82 18.69 9.59
C LEU A 212 24.50 18.34 10.92
N PRO A 213 25.85 18.33 10.99
CA PRO A 213 26.53 18.29 12.28
C PRO A 213 25.96 19.41 13.17
N PRO A 214 25.89 19.20 14.51
CA PRO A 214 25.22 20.10 15.44
C PRO A 214 25.58 21.54 15.09
N ASP A 215 24.57 22.31 14.69
CA ASP A 215 24.69 23.67 14.19
C ASP A 215 25.23 24.55 15.33
N SER A 216 26.56 24.61 15.41
CA SER A 216 27.34 25.03 16.56
C SER A 216 27.54 26.54 16.52
N ALA A 217 26.42 27.26 16.48
CA ALA A 217 26.41 28.72 16.63
C ALA A 217 26.55 29.17 18.11
N ARG A 218 26.58 28.24 19.08
CA ARG A 218 26.86 28.52 20.50
C ARG A 218 27.90 27.55 21.04
N THR A 219 29.03 28.09 21.52
CA THR A 219 30.10 27.33 22.16
C THR A 219 29.57 26.59 23.38
N GLY A 220 29.69 25.26 23.39
CA GLY A 220 29.36 24.41 24.56
C GLY A 220 27.95 23.81 24.62
N VAL A 221 27.11 23.97 23.59
CA VAL A 221 25.81 23.27 23.49
C VAL A 221 25.70 22.55 22.16
N GLN A 222 25.56 21.23 22.22
CA GLN A 222 25.26 20.36 21.09
C GLN A 222 23.75 20.25 20.92
N ARG A 223 23.27 20.34 19.68
CA ARG A 223 21.84 20.23 19.36
C ARG A 223 21.58 19.03 18.47
N TYR A 224 20.56 18.27 18.84
CA TYR A 224 20.12 17.07 18.14
C TYR A 224 18.63 17.17 17.82
N GLN A 225 18.23 16.66 16.66
CA GLN A 225 16.84 16.45 16.30
C GLN A 225 16.53 14.97 16.44
N ILE A 226 15.82 14.60 17.50
CA ILE A 226 15.48 13.20 17.77
C ILE A 226 14.00 12.94 17.48
N ARG A 227 13.71 11.73 17.02
CA ARG A 227 12.34 11.22 16.91
C ARG A 227 12.14 10.15 17.97
N THR A 228 11.23 10.37 18.92
CA THR A 228 11.03 9.45 20.05
C THR A 228 9.65 9.63 20.71
N THR A 229 9.33 8.79 21.69
CA THR A 229 8.08 8.86 22.46
C THR A 229 8.19 9.87 23.61
N PRO A 230 7.07 10.48 24.06
CA PRO A 230 7.07 11.35 25.24
C PRO A 230 7.64 10.68 26.51
N GLU A 231 7.44 9.37 26.67
CA GLU A 231 7.94 8.60 27.82
C GLU A 231 9.47 8.55 27.88
N ILE A 232 10.11 8.36 26.72
CA ILE A 232 11.57 8.38 26.62
C ILE A 232 12.09 9.80 26.87
N VAL A 233 11.40 10.84 26.38
CA VAL A 233 11.79 12.24 26.66
C VAL A 233 11.82 12.55 28.15
N GLU A 234 10.85 12.09 28.93
CA GLU A 234 10.85 12.27 30.40
C GLU A 234 12.01 11.53 31.08
N THR A 235 12.53 10.48 30.47
CA THR A 235 13.74 9.79 30.94
C THR A 235 15.00 10.58 30.56
N LEU A 236 15.06 11.09 29.33
CA LEU A 236 16.18 11.89 28.82
C LEU A 236 16.37 13.20 29.62
N LYS A 237 15.28 13.83 30.09
CA LYS A 237 15.33 15.04 30.93
C LYS A 237 16.01 14.84 32.29
N LYS A 238 16.25 13.60 32.72
CA LYS A 238 16.89 13.28 34.02
C LYS A 238 18.41 13.22 33.94
N TYR A 239 18.95 13.11 32.73
CA TYR A 239 20.39 13.25 32.48
C TYR A 239 20.78 14.72 32.53
#